data_AF-A0A3C1A1V4-F1
#
_entry.id   AF-A0A3C1A1V4-F1
#
_cell.length_a   1.000
_cell.length_b   1.000
_cell.length_c   1.000
_cell.angle_alpha   90.00
_cell.angle_beta   90.00
_cell.angle_gamma   90.00
#
_symmetry.space_group_name_H-M   'P 1'
#
loop_
_entity.id
_entity.type
_entity.pdbx_description
1 polymer ?
#
loop_
_entity_poly.entity_id
_entity_poly.type
_entity_poly.pdbx_seq_one_letter_code
_entity_poly.pdbx_strand_id
1 'polypeptide(L)'
;MTRELKKRDLHAALTELFAAPPPNERFAAALGAHLRSRAHQLGREWVTKPQEGTWREGFKGFGVKHRSRVFLSGACLLLAIMVASTVVVVGPGQVWAALQQLIGFVPGIGFVNLRETALLAQPTAQIRDGITLVVDEVVAERDQTQLHYHIEGVPSDLAWHMGPEYTGEEEAWLITEEGYRYPVGSVSMSENEGYLGFPALPKGIFLVTLELPRLPLARPGALPQNWRIPLRLEPGMARVAAEKLPTIVYTDAALVRSGVRISIPVVAIGKEVTAVTLVGEVLNRKWSMFKLDSANPVTGEYETYLTDDQGRHYRRSYPAAVPAPMEPQEIRPGERLTQLTETFTFQPLTADLEEVTLHIPAVDVKVPTEVSFEVDIGENPQVGDVFPLDIPLKVADFNVRFERGEIQRDQEGRILLRLTTAPVEPQGDKQLSQLEASAPGSCCLVETGFEVETQRLSVSFELRNDDGSLSTGPQTVFINHAVVTLLGPFELIWPIPSAR
;
A
#
# COMPACT_ATOMS: atom_id res chain seq x y z
N MET A 1 21.51 -38.82 -36.84
CA MET A 1 21.81 -39.52 -35.57
C MET A 1 22.48 -38.63 -34.50
N THR A 2 22.58 -37.30 -34.69
CA THR A 2 23.45 -36.41 -33.89
C THR A 2 22.71 -35.40 -32.99
N ARG A 3 21.37 -35.35 -33.03
CA ARG A 3 20.55 -34.40 -32.23
C ARG A 3 20.02 -35.00 -30.93
N GLU A 4 19.78 -36.31 -30.92
CA GLU A 4 19.31 -37.08 -29.75
C GLU A 4 20.42 -37.30 -28.70
N LEU A 5 21.67 -37.52 -29.12
CA LEU A 5 22.81 -37.67 -28.21
C LEU A 5 23.09 -36.39 -27.40
N LYS A 6 22.98 -35.19 -28.02
CA LYS A 6 23.18 -33.90 -27.33
C LYS A 6 22.08 -33.57 -26.31
N LYS A 7 20.85 -34.05 -26.50
CA LYS A 7 19.74 -33.83 -25.55
C LYS A 7 19.92 -34.67 -24.29
N ARG A 8 20.43 -35.90 -24.44
CA ARG A 8 20.74 -36.78 -23.30
C ARG A 8 21.90 -36.27 -22.45
N ASP A 9 22.95 -35.74 -23.08
CA ASP A 9 24.10 -35.18 -22.35
C ASP A 9 23.73 -33.91 -21.56
N LEU A 10 22.83 -33.07 -22.09
CA LEU A 10 22.35 -31.87 -21.39
C LEU A 10 21.48 -32.22 -20.19
N HIS A 11 20.61 -33.23 -20.32
CA HIS A 11 19.74 -33.66 -19.22
C HIS A 11 20.55 -34.32 -18.09
N ALA A 12 21.57 -35.13 -18.44
CA ALA A 12 22.48 -35.70 -17.45
C ALA A 12 23.30 -34.61 -16.72
N ALA A 13 23.82 -33.62 -17.44
CA ALA A 13 24.57 -32.52 -16.84
C ALA A 13 23.72 -31.62 -15.93
N LEU A 14 22.45 -31.38 -16.28
CA LEU A 14 21.53 -30.61 -15.43
C LEU A 14 21.15 -31.38 -14.17
N THR A 15 20.87 -32.68 -14.27
CA THR A 15 20.57 -33.52 -13.11
C THR A 15 21.75 -33.61 -12.14
N GLU A 16 22.99 -33.66 -12.65
CA GLU A 16 24.21 -33.64 -11.82
C GLU A 16 24.42 -32.27 -11.12
N LEU A 17 24.10 -31.16 -11.81
CA LEU A 17 24.21 -29.81 -11.25
C LEU A 17 23.18 -29.55 -10.12
N PHE A 18 21.95 -30.06 -10.27
CA PHE A 18 20.89 -29.91 -9.26
C PHE A 18 20.94 -30.97 -8.14
N ALA A 19 21.77 -32.01 -8.29
CA ALA A 19 22.07 -32.97 -7.23
C ALA A 19 23.23 -32.53 -6.33
N ALA A 20 23.92 -31.43 -6.66
CA ALA A 20 25.00 -30.91 -5.83
C ALA A 20 24.45 -30.29 -4.54
N PRO A 21 25.03 -30.59 -3.36
CA PRO A 21 24.58 -29.99 -2.11
C PRO A 21 24.73 -28.47 -2.15
N PRO A 22 23.82 -27.71 -1.51
CA PRO A 22 23.88 -26.26 -1.51
C PRO A 22 25.25 -25.79 -0.99
N PRO A 23 25.85 -24.76 -1.63
CA PRO A 23 27.17 -24.30 -1.23
C PRO A 23 27.14 -23.87 0.24
N ASN A 24 28.14 -24.33 1.00
CA ASN A 24 28.20 -24.03 2.43
C ASN A 24 28.24 -22.51 2.68
N GLU A 25 27.78 -22.09 3.86
CA GLU A 25 27.68 -20.67 4.24
C GLU A 25 29.00 -19.92 4.09
N ARG A 26 30.13 -20.62 4.25
CA ARG A 26 31.46 -20.05 4.08
C ARG A 26 31.76 -19.65 2.63
N PHE A 27 31.28 -20.42 1.65
CA PHE A 27 31.36 -20.07 0.24
C PHE A 27 30.45 -18.88 -0.09
N ALA A 28 29.22 -18.88 0.41
CA ALA A 28 28.28 -17.77 0.20
C ALA A 28 28.79 -16.45 0.80
N ALA A 29 29.33 -16.50 2.01
CA ALA A 29 29.95 -15.36 2.67
C ALA A 29 31.20 -14.85 1.92
N ALA A 30 32.05 -15.76 1.43
CA ALA A 30 33.22 -15.41 0.63
C ALA A 30 32.83 -14.76 -0.71
N LEU A 31 31.79 -15.25 -1.38
CA LEU A 31 31.26 -14.67 -2.61
C LEU A 31 30.66 -13.27 -2.35
N GLY A 32 29.88 -13.10 -1.28
CA GLY A 32 29.33 -11.80 -0.88
C GLY A 32 30.42 -10.78 -0.54
N ALA A 33 31.48 -11.19 0.15
CA ALA A 33 32.65 -10.32 0.40
C ALA A 33 33.39 -9.95 -0.90
N HIS A 34 33.50 -10.90 -1.83
CA HIS A 34 34.15 -10.67 -3.12
C HIS A 34 33.36 -9.69 -4.01
N LEU A 35 32.03 -9.82 -4.07
CA LEU A 35 31.15 -8.94 -4.84
C LEU A 35 31.14 -7.51 -4.28
N ARG A 36 31.12 -7.34 -2.95
CA ARG A 36 31.23 -6.01 -2.31
C ARG A 36 32.56 -5.32 -2.60
N SER A 37 33.67 -6.08 -2.54
CA SER A 37 35.00 -5.58 -2.90
C SER A 37 35.06 -5.13 -4.37
N ARG A 38 34.42 -5.89 -5.28
CA ARG A 38 34.35 -5.58 -6.70
C ARG A 38 33.50 -4.32 -6.98
N ALA A 39 32.38 -4.16 -6.29
CA ALA A 39 31.54 -2.96 -6.39
C ALA A 39 32.30 -1.69 -5.96
N HIS A 40 33.09 -1.76 -4.87
CA HIS A 40 33.95 -0.66 -4.43
C HIS A 40 35.11 -0.37 -5.40
N GLN A 41 35.62 -1.36 -6.12
CA GLN A 41 36.61 -1.14 -7.19
C GLN A 41 36.01 -0.44 -8.40
N LEU A 42 34.85 -0.90 -8.87
CA LEU A 42 34.16 -0.31 -10.03
C LEU A 42 33.68 1.12 -9.74
N GLY A 43 33.26 1.42 -8.52
CA GLY A 43 32.90 2.79 -8.11
C GLY A 43 34.08 3.78 -8.10
N ARG A 44 35.34 3.30 -8.01
CA ARG A 44 36.53 4.16 -8.07
C ARG A 44 37.08 4.34 -9.48
N GLU A 45 36.83 3.40 -10.39
CA GLU A 45 37.24 3.53 -11.80
C GLU A 45 36.42 4.59 -12.56
N TRP A 46 35.19 4.91 -12.11
CA TRP A 46 34.31 5.88 -12.77
C TRP A 46 34.55 7.35 -12.37
N VAL A 47 35.38 7.63 -11.36
CA VAL A 47 35.61 8.99 -10.84
C VAL A 47 36.90 9.64 -11.36
N THR A 48 37.71 8.95 -12.17
CA THR A 48 38.94 9.55 -12.73
C THR A 48 39.14 9.26 -14.22
N LYS A 49 38.55 10.10 -15.09
CA LYS A 49 39.28 10.92 -16.10
C LYS A 49 38.32 11.60 -17.09
N PRO A 50 38.48 12.91 -17.35
CA PRO A 50 37.85 13.56 -18.49
C PRO A 50 38.55 13.18 -19.81
N GLN A 51 37.74 13.08 -20.85
CA GLN A 51 38.09 12.68 -22.20
C GLN A 51 38.61 13.89 -22.98
N GLU A 52 39.87 13.88 -23.39
CA GLU A 52 40.33 14.62 -24.56
C GLU A 52 41.16 13.69 -25.44
N GLY A 53 40.80 13.64 -26.71
CA GLY A 53 41.35 12.71 -27.68
C GLY A 53 42.62 13.22 -28.35
N THR A 54 43.34 12.31 -29.01
CA THR A 54 43.98 12.51 -30.32
C THR A 54 44.70 11.23 -30.78
N TRP A 55 44.84 11.16 -32.10
CA TRP A 55 45.17 10.00 -32.91
C TRP A 55 46.68 9.75 -33.09
N ARG A 56 46.99 8.49 -33.46
CA ARG A 56 48.06 7.97 -34.37
C ARG A 56 49.41 7.45 -33.83
N GLU A 57 49.70 6.23 -34.35
CA GLU A 57 50.99 5.57 -34.63
C GLU A 57 51.87 5.16 -33.42
N GLY A 58 52.51 3.99 -33.32
CA GLY A 58 52.69 2.84 -34.19
C GLY A 58 53.55 1.77 -33.46
N PHE A 59 53.34 0.51 -33.85
CA PHE A 59 54.23 -0.67 -33.83
C PHE A 59 55.11 -1.10 -32.62
N LYS A 60 54.97 -2.41 -32.36
CA LYS A 60 56.01 -3.44 -32.04
C LYS A 60 56.68 -3.42 -30.66
N GLY A 61 56.15 -4.30 -29.80
CA GLY A 61 56.86 -5.54 -29.42
C GLY A 61 57.79 -5.46 -28.22
N PHE A 62 57.41 -6.12 -27.13
CA PHE A 62 58.27 -7.05 -26.37
C PHE A 62 57.37 -7.87 -25.44
N GLY A 63 57.42 -9.19 -25.58
CA GLY A 63 56.74 -10.10 -24.67
C GLY A 63 57.59 -10.40 -23.45
N VAL A 64 56.96 -10.59 -22.28
CA VAL A 64 57.31 -11.63 -21.31
C VAL A 64 56.05 -11.97 -20.49
N LYS A 65 55.75 -13.28 -20.48
CA LYS A 65 55.04 -14.09 -19.48
C LYS A 65 54.33 -13.37 -18.32
N HIS A 66 53.01 -13.51 -18.26
CA HIS A 66 52.30 -13.77 -17.00
C HIS A 66 51.10 -14.71 -17.25
N ARG A 67 51.39 -16.01 -17.15
CA ARG A 67 50.37 -17.04 -16.90
C ARG A 67 49.88 -16.90 -15.45
N SER A 68 48.64 -17.35 -15.24
CA SER A 68 47.88 -17.50 -13.98
C SER A 68 47.29 -16.23 -13.34
N ARG A 69 46.25 -15.66 -13.96
CA ARG A 69 45.18 -14.91 -13.22
C ARG A 69 43.85 -14.71 -13.96
N VAL A 70 43.62 -15.37 -15.10
CA VAL A 70 42.41 -15.15 -15.94
C VAL A 70 41.33 -16.24 -15.75
N PHE A 71 41.60 -17.33 -15.02
CA PHE A 71 40.65 -18.45 -14.94
C PHE A 71 39.51 -18.30 -13.92
N LEU A 72 39.57 -17.37 -12.96
CA LEU A 72 38.42 -17.11 -12.06
C LEU A 72 37.44 -16.05 -12.60
N SER A 73 37.89 -15.16 -13.50
CA SER A 73 37.05 -14.10 -14.09
C SER A 73 36.16 -14.65 -15.20
N GLY A 74 36.66 -15.62 -15.98
CA GLY A 74 35.92 -16.24 -17.07
C GLY A 74 34.74 -17.08 -16.60
N ALA A 75 34.85 -17.77 -15.46
CA ALA A 75 33.77 -18.59 -14.91
C ALA A 75 32.59 -17.75 -14.40
N CYS A 76 32.86 -16.61 -13.72
CA CYS A 76 31.79 -15.70 -13.27
C CYS A 76 31.14 -14.97 -14.45
N LEU A 77 31.92 -14.58 -15.46
CA LEU A 77 31.37 -13.95 -16.67
C LEU A 77 30.57 -14.95 -17.50
N LEU A 78 31.04 -16.20 -17.63
CA LEU A 78 30.28 -17.26 -18.27
C LEU A 78 29.04 -17.63 -17.48
N LEU A 79 29.07 -17.64 -16.15
CA LEU A 79 27.87 -17.88 -15.33
C LEU A 79 26.89 -16.72 -15.43
N ALA A 80 27.35 -15.47 -15.42
CA ALA A 80 26.50 -14.30 -15.60
C ALA A 80 25.91 -14.23 -17.01
N ILE A 81 26.69 -14.56 -18.05
CA ILE A 81 26.21 -14.69 -19.43
C ILE A 81 25.29 -15.90 -19.56
N MET A 82 25.57 -17.01 -18.88
CA MET A 82 24.70 -18.18 -18.90
C MET A 82 23.38 -17.82 -18.24
N VAL A 83 23.38 -17.29 -17.00
CA VAL A 83 22.18 -16.81 -16.30
C VAL A 83 21.44 -15.74 -17.11
N ALA A 84 22.13 -14.76 -17.68
CA ALA A 84 21.51 -13.75 -18.55
C ALA A 84 20.94 -14.38 -19.83
N SER A 85 21.62 -15.36 -20.42
CA SER A 85 21.14 -16.11 -21.59
C SER A 85 19.97 -17.02 -21.22
N THR A 86 19.94 -17.59 -20.01
CA THR A 86 18.80 -18.36 -19.50
C THR A 86 17.63 -17.40 -19.30
N VAL A 87 17.82 -16.23 -18.69
CA VAL A 87 16.77 -15.19 -18.53
C VAL A 87 16.23 -14.71 -19.89
N VAL A 88 17.08 -14.60 -20.91
CA VAL A 88 16.68 -14.21 -22.27
C VAL A 88 15.98 -15.35 -23.04
N VAL A 89 16.38 -16.62 -22.83
CA VAL A 89 15.81 -17.80 -23.52
C VAL A 89 14.53 -18.30 -22.83
N VAL A 90 14.46 -18.20 -21.52
CA VAL A 90 13.31 -18.58 -20.66
C VAL A 90 12.30 -17.43 -20.57
N GLY A 91 12.71 -16.22 -20.93
CA GLY A 91 11.92 -15.00 -20.85
C GLY A 91 11.85 -14.47 -19.41
N PRO A 92 11.90 -13.13 -19.21
CA PRO A 92 11.77 -12.53 -17.89
C PRO A 92 10.51 -12.99 -17.13
N GLY A 93 9.44 -13.33 -17.87
CA GLY A 93 8.18 -13.82 -17.31
C GLY A 93 8.29 -15.15 -16.54
N GLN A 94 9.13 -16.11 -16.93
CA GLN A 94 9.22 -17.41 -16.22
C GLN A 94 10.10 -17.36 -14.97
N VAL A 95 11.13 -16.51 -14.95
CA VAL A 95 11.92 -16.24 -13.72
C VAL A 95 11.09 -15.43 -12.73
N TRP A 96 10.27 -14.51 -13.22
CA TRP A 96 9.26 -13.82 -12.43
C TRP A 96 8.20 -14.81 -11.91
N ALA A 97 7.68 -15.71 -12.76
CA ALA A 97 6.74 -16.79 -12.37
C ALA A 97 7.25 -17.68 -11.22
N ALA A 98 8.54 -18.00 -11.19
CA ALA A 98 9.13 -18.77 -10.10
C ALA A 98 9.28 -17.97 -8.78
N LEU A 99 9.48 -16.66 -8.86
CA LEU A 99 9.46 -15.75 -7.70
C LEU A 99 8.02 -15.49 -7.21
N GLN A 100 7.08 -15.50 -8.15
CA GLN A 100 5.66 -15.25 -8.01
C GLN A 100 4.90 -16.39 -7.28
N GLN A 101 5.30 -17.65 -7.43
CA GLN A 101 4.72 -18.78 -6.68
C GLN A 101 4.87 -18.72 -5.15
N LEU A 102 5.52 -17.67 -4.64
CA LEU A 102 5.81 -17.48 -3.21
C LEU A 102 4.85 -16.50 -2.55
N ILE A 103 3.99 -15.84 -3.32
CA ILE A 103 3.01 -14.87 -2.83
C ILE A 103 1.64 -15.55 -2.80
N GLY A 104 0.95 -15.47 -1.68
CA GLY A 104 -0.45 -15.88 -1.55
C GLY A 104 -1.32 -14.71 -1.12
N PHE A 105 -2.63 -14.82 -1.27
CA PHE A 105 -3.58 -13.83 -0.76
C PHE A 105 -4.45 -14.47 0.32
N VAL A 106 -4.57 -13.81 1.47
CA VAL A 106 -5.43 -14.22 2.58
C VAL A 106 -6.55 -13.18 2.70
N PRO A 107 -7.83 -13.54 2.49
CA PRO A 107 -8.95 -12.62 2.67
C PRO A 107 -8.90 -11.91 4.04
N GLY A 108 -9.21 -10.62 4.07
CA GLY A 108 -9.10 -9.79 5.28
C GLY A 108 -7.68 -9.30 5.60
N ILE A 109 -6.62 -10.02 5.22
CA ILE A 109 -5.23 -9.62 5.56
C ILE A 109 -4.46 -9.06 4.35
N GLY A 110 -4.55 -9.72 3.19
CA GLY A 110 -3.90 -9.26 1.96
C GLY A 110 -2.87 -10.23 1.39
N PHE A 111 -1.92 -9.71 0.61
CA PHE A 111 -0.86 -10.51 -0.01
C PHE A 111 0.28 -10.79 0.98
N VAL A 112 0.69 -12.06 1.08
CA VAL A 112 1.65 -12.56 2.07
C VAL A 112 2.72 -13.44 1.43
N ASN A 113 3.91 -13.51 2.04
CA ASN A 113 4.99 -14.39 1.56
C ASN A 113 4.90 -15.80 2.17
N LEU A 114 4.37 -16.74 1.39
CA LEU A 114 4.02 -18.09 1.84
C LEU A 114 5.20 -18.94 2.34
N ARG A 115 6.46 -18.61 2.00
CA ARG A 115 7.63 -19.40 2.45
C ARG A 115 7.95 -19.21 3.92
N GLU A 116 7.75 -18.00 4.42
CA GLU A 116 8.14 -17.62 5.78
C GLU A 116 6.94 -17.35 6.68
N THR A 117 5.73 -17.50 6.14
CA THR A 117 4.47 -17.23 6.84
C THR A 117 3.80 -18.51 7.32
N ALA A 118 3.29 -18.50 8.55
CA ALA A 118 2.35 -19.50 9.05
C ALA A 118 0.93 -18.91 9.04
N LEU A 119 -0.03 -19.71 8.56
CA LEU A 119 -1.42 -19.32 8.38
C LEU A 119 -2.33 -20.11 9.30
N LEU A 120 -3.45 -19.56 9.72
CA LEU A 120 -4.48 -20.31 10.42
C LEU A 120 -4.94 -21.50 9.55
N ALA A 121 -4.98 -22.70 10.16
CA ALA A 121 -5.32 -23.93 9.45
C ALA A 121 -6.79 -23.96 8.99
N GLN A 122 -7.67 -23.39 9.82
CA GLN A 122 -9.10 -23.20 9.61
C GLN A 122 -9.64 -22.20 10.63
N PRO A 123 -10.73 -21.46 10.33
CA PRO A 123 -11.39 -20.59 11.29
C PRO A 123 -11.73 -21.33 12.59
N THR A 124 -11.53 -20.65 13.72
CA THR A 124 -11.81 -21.20 15.06
C THR A 124 -12.81 -20.32 15.79
N ALA A 125 -13.90 -20.93 16.26
CA ALA A 125 -14.94 -20.25 17.02
C ALA A 125 -14.97 -20.72 18.48
N GLN A 126 -15.28 -19.79 19.39
CA GLN A 126 -15.64 -20.07 20.77
C GLN A 126 -16.98 -19.39 21.07
N ILE A 127 -17.87 -20.11 21.76
CA ILE A 127 -19.19 -19.59 22.17
C ILE A 127 -19.20 -19.44 23.69
N ARG A 128 -19.65 -18.29 24.20
CA ARG A 128 -19.87 -18.03 25.63
C ARG A 128 -21.09 -17.13 25.81
N ASP A 129 -21.99 -17.54 26.69
CA ASP A 129 -23.20 -16.81 27.06
C ASP A 129 -24.01 -16.26 25.85
N GLY A 130 -24.10 -17.06 24.78
CA GLY A 130 -24.82 -16.69 23.56
C GLY A 130 -24.05 -15.77 22.59
N ILE A 131 -22.84 -15.33 22.96
CA ILE A 131 -21.92 -14.60 22.08
C ILE A 131 -20.94 -15.58 21.45
N THR A 132 -20.72 -15.46 20.15
CA THR A 132 -19.71 -16.23 19.42
C THR A 132 -18.56 -15.30 19.03
N LEU A 133 -17.34 -15.65 19.39
CA LEU A 133 -16.14 -15.02 18.86
C LEU A 133 -15.50 -15.99 17.87
N VAL A 134 -15.36 -15.57 16.62
CA VAL A 134 -14.74 -16.34 15.54
C VAL A 134 -13.44 -15.68 15.14
N VAL A 135 -12.35 -16.42 15.18
CA VAL A 135 -11.08 -16.02 14.56
C VAL A 135 -11.07 -16.59 13.16
N ASP A 136 -11.21 -15.71 12.18
CA ASP A 136 -11.32 -16.07 10.76
C ASP A 136 -9.95 -16.40 10.18
N GLU A 137 -8.97 -15.54 10.45
CA GLU A 137 -7.64 -15.62 9.85
C GLU A 137 -6.55 -15.23 10.84
N VAL A 138 -5.41 -15.88 10.70
CA VAL A 138 -4.15 -15.54 11.38
C VAL A 138 -3.03 -15.67 10.38
N VAL A 139 -2.21 -14.63 10.28
CA VAL A 139 -1.02 -14.59 9.42
C VAL A 139 0.16 -14.22 10.32
N ALA A 140 1.01 -15.21 10.61
CA ALA A 140 2.26 -15.01 11.33
C ALA A 140 3.40 -14.90 10.32
N GLU A 141 3.87 -13.68 10.09
CA GLU A 141 5.02 -13.36 9.24
C GLU A 141 6.30 -13.23 10.09
N ARG A 142 7.40 -12.88 9.42
CA ARG A 142 8.72 -12.77 10.06
C ARG A 142 8.83 -11.56 11.00
N ASP A 143 8.07 -10.52 10.75
CA ASP A 143 8.10 -9.22 11.41
C ASP A 143 6.91 -9.02 12.35
N GLN A 144 5.75 -9.57 12.02
CA GLN A 144 4.53 -9.44 12.84
C GLN A 144 3.59 -10.64 12.68
N THR A 145 2.61 -10.72 13.57
CA THR A 145 1.47 -11.63 13.47
C THR A 145 0.19 -10.81 13.44
N GLN A 146 -0.63 -10.98 12.40
CA GLN A 146 -1.92 -10.32 12.28
C GLN A 146 -3.05 -11.34 12.43
N LEU A 147 -4.12 -10.93 13.10
CA LEU A 147 -5.30 -11.74 13.33
C LEU A 147 -6.55 -10.94 12.95
N HIS A 148 -7.46 -11.57 12.20
CA HIS A 148 -8.78 -11.05 11.89
C HIS A 148 -9.85 -11.88 12.62
N TYR A 149 -10.81 -11.21 13.24
CA TYR A 149 -11.91 -11.85 13.95
C TYR A 149 -13.22 -11.11 13.75
N HIS A 150 -14.33 -11.82 13.93
CA HIS A 150 -15.66 -11.24 14.08
C HIS A 150 -16.42 -11.81 15.28
N ILE A 151 -17.45 -11.10 15.69
CA ILE A 151 -18.30 -11.40 16.84
C ILE A 151 -19.75 -11.50 16.37
N GLU A 152 -20.42 -12.57 16.77
CA GLU A 152 -21.84 -12.79 16.52
C GLU A 152 -22.63 -12.82 17.83
N GLY A 153 -23.93 -12.51 17.72
CA GLY A 153 -24.87 -12.62 18.84
C GLY A 153 -24.86 -11.42 19.79
N VAL A 154 -24.15 -10.33 19.48
CA VAL A 154 -24.12 -9.11 20.30
C VAL A 154 -25.50 -8.44 20.31
N PRO A 155 -26.16 -8.26 21.47
CA PRO A 155 -27.43 -7.55 21.55
C PRO A 155 -27.28 -6.08 21.14
N SER A 156 -28.19 -5.59 20.31
CA SER A 156 -28.14 -4.23 19.75
C SER A 156 -28.25 -3.11 20.79
N ASP A 157 -28.74 -3.39 21.99
CA ASP A 157 -28.88 -2.47 23.12
C ASP A 157 -27.65 -2.41 24.04
N LEU A 158 -26.74 -3.37 23.90
CA LEU A 158 -25.42 -3.40 24.56
C LEU A 158 -24.30 -2.87 23.66
N ALA A 159 -24.62 -2.61 22.38
CA ALA A 159 -23.71 -2.27 21.30
C ALA A 159 -22.99 -0.93 21.55
N TRP A 160 -21.72 -1.05 21.91
CA TRP A 160 -20.65 -0.08 21.59
C TRP A 160 -20.83 1.36 22.06
N HIS A 161 -21.41 1.58 23.24
CA HIS A 161 -21.13 2.81 23.96
C HIS A 161 -19.65 2.81 24.34
N MET A 162 -18.83 3.48 23.53
CA MET A 162 -17.39 3.72 23.72
C MET A 162 -17.08 3.65 25.20
N GLY A 163 -16.59 2.50 25.65
CA GLY A 163 -16.07 2.37 27.00
C GLY A 163 -14.94 3.39 27.17
N PRO A 164 -14.44 3.61 28.40
CA PRO A 164 -13.21 4.38 28.55
C PRO A 164 -12.18 3.87 27.52
N GLU A 165 -11.48 4.83 26.90
CA GLU A 165 -10.43 4.64 25.90
C GLU A 165 -9.76 3.27 26.09
N TYR A 166 -9.66 2.45 25.02
CA TYR A 166 -8.92 1.20 25.11
C TYR A 166 -7.46 1.57 25.43
N THR A 167 -7.09 1.60 26.71
CA THR A 167 -5.83 2.20 27.20
C THR A 167 -4.62 1.32 26.92
N GLY A 168 -4.81 0.18 26.23
CA GLY A 168 -3.77 -0.82 26.06
C GLY A 168 -3.32 -1.47 27.37
N GLU A 169 -3.93 -1.22 28.52
CA GLU A 169 -3.54 -1.88 29.79
C GLU A 169 -4.29 -3.22 30.01
N GLU A 170 -5.25 -3.54 29.15
CA GLU A 170 -6.02 -4.80 29.11
C GLU A 170 -5.69 -5.60 27.84
N GLU A 171 -4.39 -5.87 27.65
CA GLU A 171 -3.82 -6.35 26.40
C GLU A 171 -4.36 -7.74 26.02
N ALA A 172 -4.73 -7.92 24.76
CA ALA A 172 -4.84 -9.24 24.17
C ALA A 172 -3.46 -9.88 24.12
N TRP A 173 -3.39 -11.20 24.30
CA TRP A 173 -2.12 -11.94 24.24
C TRP A 173 -2.22 -13.10 23.27
N LEU A 174 -1.14 -13.35 22.53
CA LEU A 174 -0.86 -14.69 22.02
C LEU A 174 0.00 -15.42 23.04
N ILE A 175 -0.43 -16.63 23.43
CA ILE A 175 0.25 -17.46 24.41
C ILE A 175 0.69 -18.76 23.75
N THR A 176 1.98 -19.04 23.76
CA THR A 176 2.53 -20.31 23.25
C THR A 176 2.26 -21.47 24.21
N GLU A 177 2.43 -22.71 23.76
CA GLU A 177 2.34 -23.90 24.64
C GLU A 177 3.33 -23.85 25.81
N GLU A 178 4.48 -23.20 25.60
CA GLU A 178 5.52 -23.00 26.60
C GLU A 178 5.21 -21.86 27.58
N GLY A 179 4.08 -21.15 27.38
CA GLY A 179 3.60 -20.08 28.25
C GLY A 179 4.19 -18.70 27.94
N TYR A 180 5.01 -18.55 26.90
CA TYR A 180 5.46 -17.22 26.45
C TYR A 180 4.28 -16.40 25.95
N ARG A 181 4.21 -15.15 26.40
CA ARG A 181 3.15 -14.19 26.09
C ARG A 181 3.66 -13.12 25.13
N TYR A 182 2.88 -12.85 24.09
CA TYR A 182 3.13 -11.82 23.09
C TYR A 182 1.98 -10.81 23.16
N PRO A 183 2.24 -9.57 23.62
CA PRO A 183 1.18 -8.56 23.76
C PRO A 183 0.71 -8.07 22.40
N VAL A 184 -0.53 -7.61 22.34
CA VAL A 184 -1.05 -6.88 21.19
C VAL A 184 -0.32 -5.53 21.05
N GLY A 185 0.17 -5.25 19.85
CA GLY A 185 0.84 -4.00 19.51
C GLY A 185 -0.03 -3.03 18.70
N SER A 186 -1.05 -3.53 18.00
CA SER A 186 -2.00 -2.70 17.25
C SER A 186 -3.41 -3.30 17.26
N VAL A 187 -4.41 -2.42 17.23
CA VAL A 187 -5.83 -2.78 17.27
C VAL A 187 -6.57 -1.89 16.27
N SER A 188 -7.30 -2.49 15.32
CA SER A 188 -8.21 -1.81 14.40
C SER A 188 -9.57 -2.48 14.50
N MET A 189 -10.66 -1.73 14.59
CA MET A 189 -11.96 -2.29 14.96
C MET A 189 -13.13 -1.60 14.30
N SER A 190 -14.20 -2.36 14.11
CA SER A 190 -15.54 -1.89 13.78
C SER A 190 -16.58 -2.56 14.71
N GLU A 191 -17.87 -2.29 14.46
CA GLU A 191 -18.98 -2.69 15.32
C GLU A 191 -19.21 -4.21 15.48
N ASN A 192 -18.50 -5.11 14.80
CA ASN A 192 -18.58 -6.56 15.09
C ASN A 192 -17.34 -7.33 14.61
N GLU A 193 -16.32 -6.66 14.13
CA GLU A 193 -15.11 -7.27 13.59
C GLU A 193 -13.91 -6.41 13.95
N GLY A 194 -12.74 -7.01 13.91
CA GLY A 194 -11.52 -6.30 14.22
C GLY A 194 -10.28 -7.07 13.85
N TYR A 195 -9.18 -6.34 13.92
CA TYR A 195 -7.84 -6.84 13.68
C TYR A 195 -6.97 -6.57 14.88
N LEU A 196 -6.16 -7.57 15.21
CA LEU A 196 -5.16 -7.51 16.25
C LEU A 196 -3.80 -7.79 15.63
N GLY A 197 -2.86 -6.86 15.79
CA GLY A 197 -1.46 -7.03 15.42
C GLY A 197 -0.62 -7.36 16.64
N PHE A 198 0.24 -8.37 16.52
CA PHE A 198 1.17 -8.85 17.54
C PHE A 198 2.59 -8.88 16.95
N PRO A 199 3.63 -8.94 17.80
CA PRO A 199 4.99 -9.24 17.36
C PRO A 199 5.10 -10.56 16.59
N ALA A 200 6.19 -10.71 15.83
CA ALA A 200 6.51 -11.96 15.14
C ALA A 200 6.58 -13.15 16.11
N LEU A 201 5.94 -14.26 15.74
CA LEU A 201 6.12 -15.53 16.44
C LEU A 201 7.48 -16.15 16.07
N PRO A 202 8.17 -16.81 17.01
CA PRO A 202 9.38 -17.56 16.69
C PRO A 202 9.13 -18.63 15.62
N LYS A 203 10.13 -18.88 14.77
CA LYS A 203 10.05 -19.92 13.74
C LYS A 203 9.74 -21.28 14.36
N GLY A 204 8.77 -21.99 13.78
CA GLY A 204 8.38 -23.33 14.21
C GLY A 204 7.28 -23.38 15.27
N ILE A 205 6.78 -22.22 15.73
CA ILE A 205 5.62 -22.15 16.61
C ILE A 205 4.35 -22.21 15.75
N PHE A 206 3.59 -23.29 15.91
CA PHE A 206 2.35 -23.54 15.15
C PHE A 206 1.11 -23.71 16.03
N LEU A 207 1.26 -23.63 17.36
CA LEU A 207 0.15 -23.65 18.29
C LEU A 207 0.28 -22.50 19.27
N VAL A 208 -0.72 -21.62 19.26
CA VAL A 208 -0.84 -20.49 20.19
C VAL A 208 -2.27 -20.39 20.68
N THR A 209 -2.49 -19.76 21.82
CA THR A 209 -3.82 -19.43 22.35
C THR A 209 -3.97 -17.93 22.33
N LEU A 210 -5.00 -17.43 21.64
CA LEU A 210 -5.44 -16.05 21.81
C LEU A 210 -6.16 -15.93 23.16
N GLU A 211 -5.62 -15.09 24.04
CA GLU A 211 -6.22 -14.73 25.30
C GLU A 211 -6.72 -13.29 25.21
N LEU A 212 -8.03 -13.11 25.30
CA LEU A 212 -8.68 -11.79 25.32
C LEU A 212 -9.38 -11.62 26.68
N PRO A 213 -8.80 -10.81 27.60
CA PRO A 213 -9.44 -10.52 28.88
C PRO A 213 -10.86 -9.95 28.70
N ARG A 214 -11.06 -9.11 27.69
CA ARG A 214 -12.33 -8.48 27.33
C ARG A 214 -12.40 -8.33 25.82
N LEU A 215 -13.60 -8.50 25.24
CA LEU A 215 -13.83 -8.16 23.84
C LEU A 215 -13.61 -6.65 23.69
N PRO A 216 -12.81 -6.19 22.72
CA PRO A 216 -12.52 -4.77 22.69
C PRO A 216 -13.77 -3.98 22.25
N LEU A 217 -13.82 -2.70 22.62
CA LEU A 217 -15.04 -1.84 22.67
C LEU A 217 -16.15 -2.26 23.65
N ALA A 218 -16.15 -3.48 24.21
CA ALA A 218 -17.15 -3.90 25.20
C ALA A 218 -16.85 -3.29 26.58
N ARG A 219 -17.85 -2.79 27.31
CA ARG A 219 -17.65 -2.30 28.70
C ARG A 219 -17.30 -3.44 29.67
N PRO A 220 -16.57 -3.18 30.77
CA PRO A 220 -16.32 -4.21 31.78
C PRO A 220 -17.65 -4.78 32.32
N GLY A 221 -17.78 -6.11 32.33
CA GLY A 221 -18.99 -6.82 32.75
C GLY A 221 -20.17 -6.79 31.76
N ALA A 222 -20.07 -6.10 30.62
CA ALA A 222 -21.18 -5.99 29.66
C ALA A 222 -21.28 -7.19 28.70
N LEU A 223 -20.13 -7.76 28.30
CA LEU A 223 -20.03 -8.98 27.50
C LEU A 223 -19.14 -10.01 28.20
N PRO A 224 -19.19 -11.30 27.80
CA PRO A 224 -18.34 -12.32 28.37
C PRO A 224 -16.86 -11.95 28.30
N GLN A 225 -16.11 -12.36 29.32
CA GLN A 225 -14.70 -12.01 29.52
C GLN A 225 -13.82 -13.26 29.51
N ASN A 226 -12.50 -13.04 29.50
CA ASN A 226 -11.45 -14.05 29.63
C ASN A 226 -11.49 -15.12 28.53
N TRP A 227 -11.71 -14.71 27.29
CA TRP A 227 -11.74 -15.62 26.14
C TRP A 227 -10.39 -16.28 25.94
N ARG A 228 -10.40 -17.56 25.58
CA ARG A 228 -9.20 -18.35 25.29
C ARG A 228 -9.47 -19.22 24.08
N ILE A 229 -8.90 -18.85 22.95
CA ILE A 229 -9.15 -19.46 21.65
C ILE A 229 -7.86 -20.15 21.18
N PRO A 230 -7.83 -21.49 21.08
CA PRO A 230 -6.68 -22.19 20.55
C PRO A 230 -6.58 -21.98 19.04
N LEU A 231 -5.41 -21.56 18.57
CA LEU A 231 -5.12 -21.25 17.18
C LEU A 231 -4.04 -22.22 16.68
N ARG A 232 -4.42 -23.03 15.70
CA ARG A 232 -3.51 -23.94 15.01
C ARG A 232 -3.08 -23.30 13.70
N LEU A 233 -1.79 -23.03 13.59
CA LEU A 233 -1.17 -22.50 12.38
C LEU A 233 -0.54 -23.64 11.57
N GLU A 234 -0.43 -23.43 10.27
CA GLU A 234 0.25 -24.32 9.33
C GLU A 234 1.15 -23.50 8.41
N PRO A 235 2.26 -24.06 7.89
CA PRO A 235 3.07 -23.36 6.90
C PRO A 235 2.23 -22.89 5.70
N GLY A 236 2.41 -21.64 5.24
CA GLY A 236 1.57 -21.06 4.18
C GLY A 236 1.53 -21.88 2.90
N MET A 237 2.68 -22.43 2.49
CA MET A 237 2.78 -23.36 1.36
C MET A 237 1.90 -24.61 1.50
N ALA A 238 1.64 -25.09 2.72
CA ALA A 238 0.77 -26.25 2.95
C ALA A 238 -0.71 -25.90 2.68
N ARG A 239 -1.13 -24.66 2.96
CA ARG A 239 -2.49 -24.17 2.68
C ARG A 239 -2.74 -23.97 1.19
N VAL A 240 -1.72 -23.57 0.43
CA VAL A 240 -1.77 -23.55 -1.06
C VAL A 240 -1.92 -24.97 -1.62
N ALA A 241 -1.12 -25.93 -1.13
CA ALA A 241 -1.20 -27.31 -1.59
C ALA A 241 -2.57 -27.96 -1.30
N ALA A 242 -3.29 -27.47 -0.29
CA ALA A 242 -4.65 -27.88 0.03
C ALA A 242 -5.74 -27.15 -0.78
N GLU A 243 -5.38 -26.32 -1.78
CA GLU A 243 -6.28 -25.51 -2.61
C GLU A 243 -7.25 -24.62 -1.81
N LYS A 244 -6.80 -24.15 -0.63
CA LYS A 244 -7.62 -23.31 0.27
C LYS A 244 -7.43 -21.81 0.05
N LEU A 245 -6.49 -21.38 -0.78
CA LEU A 245 -6.21 -19.96 -1.05
C LEU A 245 -6.68 -19.55 -2.45
N PRO A 246 -7.03 -18.26 -2.63
CA PRO A 246 -7.28 -17.67 -3.94
C PRO A 246 -6.16 -17.93 -4.96
N THR A 247 -6.56 -18.10 -6.21
CA THR A 247 -5.63 -18.27 -7.34
C THR A 247 -4.97 -16.96 -7.68
N ILE A 248 -3.65 -16.93 -7.76
CA ILE A 248 -2.90 -15.73 -8.10
C ILE A 248 -2.71 -15.64 -9.62
N VAL A 249 -3.15 -14.53 -10.19
CA VAL A 249 -2.99 -14.16 -11.60
C VAL A 249 -2.08 -12.95 -11.66
N TYR A 250 -1.04 -13.03 -12.48
CA TYR A 250 -0.15 -11.91 -12.73
C TYR A 250 -0.47 -11.28 -14.07
N THR A 251 -0.42 -9.96 -14.10
CA THR A 251 -0.76 -9.21 -15.30
C THR A 251 0.29 -8.14 -15.57
N ASP A 252 0.40 -7.73 -16.82
CA ASP A 252 1.12 -6.55 -17.27
C ASP A 252 0.18 -5.40 -17.66
N ALA A 253 -1.11 -5.53 -17.32
CA ALA A 253 -2.12 -4.52 -17.61
C ALA A 253 -1.70 -3.19 -17.01
N ALA A 254 -1.55 -2.19 -17.88
CA ALA A 254 -1.16 -0.86 -17.49
C ALA A 254 -1.76 0.18 -18.45
N LEU A 255 -2.16 1.31 -17.88
CA LEU A 255 -2.67 2.46 -18.60
C LEU A 255 -1.86 3.69 -18.23
N VAL A 256 -1.53 4.51 -19.23
CA VAL A 256 -0.97 5.85 -19.02
C VAL A 256 -1.99 6.87 -19.48
N ARG A 257 -2.45 7.72 -18.57
CA ARG A 257 -3.43 8.77 -18.84
C ARG A 257 -3.21 9.95 -17.90
N SER A 258 -3.45 11.17 -18.37
CA SER A 258 -3.44 12.39 -17.53
C SER A 258 -2.13 12.64 -16.73
N GLY A 259 -1.00 12.10 -17.20
CA GLY A 259 0.30 12.23 -16.53
C GLY A 259 0.53 11.23 -15.39
N VAL A 260 -0.31 10.19 -15.28
CA VAL A 260 -0.12 9.06 -14.37
C VAL A 260 -0.06 7.74 -15.13
N ARG A 261 0.64 6.77 -14.56
CA ARG A 261 0.61 5.37 -14.98
C ARG A 261 -0.07 4.56 -13.89
N ILE A 262 -1.11 3.81 -14.23
CA ILE A 262 -1.76 2.84 -13.35
C ILE A 262 -1.47 1.46 -13.91
N SER A 263 -1.20 0.48 -13.05
CA SER A 263 -0.93 -0.90 -13.46
C SER A 263 -1.47 -1.91 -12.46
N ILE A 264 -1.78 -3.11 -12.97
CA ILE A 264 -2.28 -4.24 -12.18
C ILE A 264 -1.20 -5.34 -12.18
N PRO A 265 -0.20 -5.30 -11.29
CA PRO A 265 0.82 -6.34 -11.27
C PRO A 265 0.28 -7.72 -10.89
N VAL A 266 -0.74 -7.78 -10.02
CA VAL A 266 -1.25 -9.02 -9.46
C VAL A 266 -2.73 -8.94 -9.08
N VAL A 267 -3.43 -10.03 -9.30
CA VAL A 267 -4.82 -10.28 -8.93
C VAL A 267 -4.90 -11.61 -8.19
N ALA A 268 -5.72 -11.69 -7.14
CA ALA A 268 -6.06 -12.93 -6.46
C ALA A 268 -7.55 -13.24 -6.67
N ILE A 269 -7.86 -14.40 -7.22
CA ILE A 269 -9.23 -14.82 -7.57
C ILE A 269 -9.64 -15.94 -6.61
N GLY A 270 -10.54 -15.62 -5.68
CA GLY A 270 -11.07 -16.54 -4.69
C GLY A 270 -12.55 -16.80 -4.86
N LYS A 271 -13.08 -17.76 -4.10
CA LYS A 271 -14.52 -18.06 -4.04
C LYS A 271 -15.32 -17.00 -3.29
N GLU A 272 -14.67 -16.25 -2.41
CA GLU A 272 -15.30 -15.25 -1.54
C GLU A 272 -15.02 -13.82 -2.03
N VAL A 273 -13.81 -13.57 -2.54
CA VAL A 273 -13.37 -12.24 -2.98
C VAL A 273 -12.44 -12.33 -4.17
N THR A 274 -12.43 -11.26 -4.96
CA THR A 274 -11.39 -10.99 -5.96
C THR A 274 -10.56 -9.81 -5.47
N ALA A 275 -9.25 -9.96 -5.30
CA ALA A 275 -8.37 -8.87 -4.89
C ALA A 275 -7.50 -8.41 -6.05
N VAL A 276 -7.39 -7.10 -6.25
CA VAL A 276 -6.63 -6.48 -7.34
C VAL A 276 -5.64 -5.51 -6.71
N THR A 277 -4.35 -5.78 -6.87
CA THR A 277 -3.32 -4.81 -6.48
C THR A 277 -3.13 -3.80 -7.61
N LEU A 278 -3.20 -2.52 -7.26
CA LEU A 278 -2.93 -1.39 -8.12
C LEU A 278 -1.61 -0.76 -7.74
N VAL A 279 -0.84 -0.40 -8.76
CA VAL A 279 0.32 0.46 -8.62
C VAL A 279 0.10 1.69 -9.49
N GLY A 280 0.00 2.84 -8.84
CA GLY A 280 -0.05 4.12 -9.52
C GLY A 280 1.26 4.88 -9.37
N GLU A 281 1.72 5.47 -10.47
CA GLU A 281 2.95 6.25 -10.58
C GLU A 281 2.64 7.60 -11.22
N VAL A 282 3.11 8.69 -10.62
CA VAL A 282 3.05 10.02 -11.25
C VAL A 282 4.23 10.21 -12.19
N LEU A 283 3.96 10.55 -13.46
CA LEU A 283 5.01 10.80 -14.45
C LEU A 283 5.60 12.21 -14.33
N ASN A 284 4.81 13.14 -13.76
CA ASN A 284 5.30 14.47 -13.42
C ASN A 284 6.09 14.43 -12.11
N ARG A 285 7.40 14.69 -12.20
CA ARG A 285 8.31 14.75 -11.05
C ARG A 285 8.00 15.86 -10.04
N LYS A 286 7.03 16.74 -10.29
CA LYS A 286 6.53 17.72 -9.31
C LYS A 286 5.28 17.23 -8.57
N TRP A 287 4.57 16.23 -9.05
CA TRP A 287 3.35 15.73 -8.40
C TRP A 287 3.66 14.60 -7.43
N SER A 288 2.74 14.34 -6.53
CA SER A 288 2.77 13.16 -5.66
C SER A 288 1.46 12.40 -5.85
N MET A 289 1.53 11.08 -5.87
CA MET A 289 0.32 10.25 -5.89
C MET A 289 -0.40 10.40 -4.54
N PHE A 290 -1.72 10.59 -4.57
CA PHE A 290 -2.51 10.76 -3.34
C PHE A 290 -3.54 9.66 -3.14
N LYS A 291 -4.37 9.34 -4.15
CA LYS A 291 -5.34 8.24 -4.11
C LYS A 291 -5.45 7.55 -5.46
N LEU A 292 -5.57 6.22 -5.46
CA LEU A 292 -5.81 5.41 -6.67
C LEU A 292 -7.30 5.17 -6.96
N ASP A 293 -8.18 5.67 -6.11
CA ASP A 293 -9.63 5.67 -6.29
C ASP A 293 -10.18 6.98 -5.75
N SER A 294 -10.94 7.68 -6.58
CA SER A 294 -11.65 8.90 -6.23
C SER A 294 -12.93 9.00 -7.05
N ALA A 295 -13.90 9.74 -6.52
CA ALA A 295 -15.12 10.04 -7.24
C ALA A 295 -14.83 10.92 -8.45
N ASN A 296 -15.55 10.70 -9.53
CA ASN A 296 -15.62 11.62 -10.65
C ASN A 296 -16.78 12.60 -10.41
N PRO A 297 -16.51 13.83 -9.94
CA PRO A 297 -17.58 14.79 -9.63
C PRO A 297 -18.32 15.30 -10.86
N VAL A 298 -17.78 15.09 -12.06
CA VAL A 298 -18.41 15.54 -13.32
C VAL A 298 -19.43 14.52 -13.81
N THR A 299 -19.14 13.22 -13.71
CA THR A 299 -20.06 12.15 -14.12
C THR A 299 -20.97 11.68 -13.00
N GLY A 300 -20.61 11.94 -11.74
CA GLY A 300 -21.30 11.37 -10.58
C GLY A 300 -20.99 9.89 -10.37
N GLU A 301 -19.88 9.39 -10.94
CA GLU A 301 -19.41 8.03 -10.69
C GLU A 301 -18.51 8.02 -9.46
N TYR A 302 -18.89 7.26 -8.43
CA TYR A 302 -18.23 7.28 -7.12
C TYR A 302 -17.50 5.98 -6.77
N GLU A 303 -17.77 4.90 -7.50
CA GLU A 303 -17.29 3.56 -7.15
C GLU A 303 -16.33 3.04 -8.21
N THR A 304 -15.18 2.56 -7.75
CA THR A 304 -14.34 1.67 -8.55
C THR A 304 -14.98 0.27 -8.60
N TYR A 305 -15.07 -0.35 -9.77
CA TYR A 305 -15.73 -1.64 -9.97
C TYR A 305 -15.07 -2.48 -11.05
N LEU A 306 -15.43 -3.77 -11.12
CA LEU A 306 -15.04 -4.65 -12.23
C LEU A 306 -16.23 -4.93 -13.14
N THR A 307 -15.96 -5.11 -14.44
CA THR A 307 -16.88 -5.75 -15.37
C THR A 307 -16.21 -6.88 -16.11
N ASP A 308 -16.97 -7.93 -16.44
CA ASP A 308 -16.48 -8.99 -17.31
C ASP A 308 -16.90 -8.80 -18.78
N ASP A 309 -16.42 -9.70 -19.63
CA ASP A 309 -16.75 -9.85 -21.05
C ASP A 309 -18.25 -10.11 -21.35
N GLN A 310 -19.03 -10.49 -20.32
CA GLN A 310 -20.48 -10.69 -20.39
C GLN A 310 -21.27 -9.48 -19.90
N GLY A 311 -20.59 -8.41 -19.47
CA GLY A 311 -21.20 -7.19 -18.94
C GLY A 311 -21.73 -7.31 -17.51
N ARG A 312 -21.35 -8.36 -16.76
CA ARG A 312 -21.65 -8.46 -15.33
C ARG A 312 -20.78 -7.49 -14.56
N HIS A 313 -21.35 -6.91 -13.51
CA HIS A 313 -20.72 -5.87 -12.70
C HIS A 313 -20.41 -6.40 -11.30
N TYR A 314 -19.16 -6.25 -10.86
CA TYR A 314 -18.68 -6.71 -9.55
C TYR A 314 -18.29 -5.49 -8.72
N ARG A 315 -19.01 -5.30 -7.60
CA ARG A 315 -18.79 -4.14 -6.72
C ARG A 315 -17.56 -4.32 -5.87
N ARG A 316 -16.94 -3.20 -5.50
CA ARG A 316 -15.89 -3.14 -4.50
C ARG A 316 -16.43 -3.61 -3.15
N SER A 317 -15.70 -4.53 -2.53
CA SER A 317 -15.88 -4.90 -1.14
C SER A 317 -14.91 -4.03 -0.33
N TYR A 318 -15.40 -3.39 0.72
CA TYR A 318 -14.51 -2.73 1.68
C TYR A 318 -14.24 -3.74 2.78
N PRO A 319 -13.02 -4.27 2.95
CA PRO A 319 -12.70 -4.93 4.20
C PRO A 319 -12.77 -3.87 5.30
N ALA A 320 -13.18 -4.23 6.52
CA ALA A 320 -12.87 -3.40 7.68
C ALA A 320 -11.36 -3.11 7.65
N ALA A 321 -11.00 -1.87 7.99
CA ALA A 321 -9.65 -1.34 7.85
C ALA A 321 -8.58 -2.34 8.31
N VAL A 322 -7.80 -2.86 7.35
CA VAL A 322 -6.57 -3.61 7.65
C VAL A 322 -5.71 -2.68 8.50
N PRO A 323 -5.29 -3.08 9.71
CA PRO A 323 -4.44 -2.24 10.54
C PRO A 323 -3.18 -1.91 9.75
N ALA A 324 -2.82 -0.63 9.73
CA ALA A 324 -1.53 -0.22 9.20
C ALA A 324 -0.42 -1.08 9.85
N PRO A 325 0.66 -1.41 9.12
CA PRO A 325 1.80 -2.10 9.70
C PRO A 325 2.22 -1.44 11.03
N MET A 326 2.68 -2.25 11.99
CA MET A 326 3.10 -1.79 13.32
C MET A 326 4.19 -0.70 13.31
N GLU A 327 4.87 -0.51 12.18
CA GLU A 327 5.54 0.75 11.87
C GLU A 327 4.69 1.52 10.86
N PRO A 328 4.10 2.67 11.23
CA PRO A 328 3.75 3.67 10.23
C PRO A 328 4.98 3.81 9.34
N GLN A 329 4.83 3.70 8.02
CA GLN A 329 5.87 4.27 7.16
C GLN A 329 5.98 5.71 7.62
N GLU A 330 7.05 6.05 8.32
CA GLU A 330 7.38 7.42 8.67
C GLU A 330 7.65 8.11 7.34
N ILE A 331 6.59 8.57 6.69
CA ILE A 331 6.69 9.52 5.59
C ILE A 331 7.33 10.73 6.24
N ARG A 332 8.62 10.91 5.98
CA ARG A 332 9.34 12.04 6.55
C ARG A 332 8.63 13.30 6.09
N PRO A 333 8.48 14.33 6.94
CA PRO A 333 7.94 15.61 6.50
C PRO A 333 8.68 16.09 5.25
N GLY A 334 7.96 16.22 4.13
CA GLY A 334 8.51 16.60 2.82
C GLY A 334 8.87 15.45 1.86
N GLU A 335 8.69 14.19 2.25
CA GLU A 335 8.88 13.05 1.36
C GLU A 335 7.69 12.88 0.41
N ARG A 336 7.98 12.76 -0.88
CA ARG A 336 6.97 12.72 -1.95
C ARG A 336 6.77 11.30 -2.42
N LEU A 337 5.54 10.81 -2.28
CA LEU A 337 5.12 9.53 -2.83
C LEU A 337 4.97 9.68 -4.34
N THR A 338 6.00 9.28 -5.09
CA THR A 338 5.94 9.21 -6.56
C THR A 338 5.20 7.97 -7.05
N GLN A 339 5.04 6.99 -6.17
CA GLN A 339 4.34 5.75 -6.41
C GLN A 339 3.49 5.42 -5.19
N LEU A 340 2.28 4.91 -5.44
CA LEU A 340 1.36 4.39 -4.43
C LEU A 340 0.93 2.98 -4.85
N THR A 341 0.85 2.07 -3.89
CA THR A 341 0.36 0.71 -4.10
C THR A 341 -0.82 0.48 -3.17
N GLU A 342 -1.96 0.07 -3.72
CA GLU A 342 -3.16 -0.26 -2.96
C GLU A 342 -3.70 -1.61 -3.43
N THR A 343 -4.43 -2.31 -2.56
CA THR A 343 -5.15 -3.53 -2.95
C THR A 343 -6.62 -3.32 -2.72
N PHE A 344 -7.41 -3.48 -3.77
CA PHE A 344 -8.87 -3.39 -3.70
C PHE A 344 -9.45 -4.80 -3.73
N THR A 345 -10.47 -5.05 -2.93
CA THR A 345 -11.23 -6.29 -3.00
C THR A 345 -12.59 -6.04 -3.64
N PHE A 346 -13.10 -7.05 -4.32
CA PHE A 346 -14.35 -7.05 -5.06
C PHE A 346 -15.10 -8.35 -4.79
N GLN A 347 -16.36 -8.38 -5.21
CA GLN A 347 -17.14 -9.61 -5.28
C GLN A 347 -16.38 -10.72 -6.06
N PRO A 348 -16.61 -11.99 -5.72
CA PRO A 348 -15.92 -13.10 -6.38
C PRO A 348 -16.32 -13.16 -7.85
N LEU A 349 -15.33 -13.33 -8.72
CA LEU A 349 -15.56 -13.56 -10.14
C LEU A 349 -16.25 -14.91 -10.33
N THR A 350 -17.15 -14.96 -11.32
CA THR A 350 -17.82 -16.19 -11.75
C THR A 350 -16.90 -17.03 -12.62
N ALA A 351 -17.21 -18.31 -12.78
CA ALA A 351 -16.51 -19.17 -13.74
C ALA A 351 -16.73 -18.69 -15.19
N ASP A 352 -15.85 -19.15 -16.08
CA ASP A 352 -15.93 -19.00 -17.54
C ASP A 352 -15.83 -17.54 -18.06
N LEU A 353 -14.88 -16.78 -17.51
CA LEU A 353 -14.51 -15.45 -18.00
C LEU A 353 -13.27 -15.55 -18.88
N GLU A 354 -13.23 -14.81 -19.98
CA GLU A 354 -12.01 -14.62 -20.76
C GLU A 354 -11.25 -13.37 -20.32
N GLU A 355 -11.99 -12.32 -19.93
CA GLU A 355 -11.43 -10.99 -19.68
C GLU A 355 -12.21 -10.25 -18.59
N VAL A 356 -11.49 -9.43 -17.82
CA VAL A 356 -12.06 -8.52 -16.82
C VAL A 356 -11.50 -7.13 -17.03
N THR A 357 -12.36 -6.13 -16.87
CA THR A 357 -12.03 -4.70 -16.91
C THR A 357 -12.23 -4.11 -15.52
N LEU A 358 -11.21 -3.43 -15.00
CA LEU A 358 -11.32 -2.54 -13.84
C LEU A 358 -11.64 -1.14 -14.31
N HIS A 359 -12.68 -0.55 -13.71
CA HIS A 359 -13.13 0.81 -13.94
C HIS A 359 -12.81 1.66 -12.72
N ILE A 360 -11.94 2.66 -12.88
CA ILE A 360 -11.64 3.64 -11.84
C ILE A 360 -12.19 5.01 -12.30
N PRO A 361 -13.17 5.61 -11.59
CA PRO A 361 -13.79 6.85 -12.02
C PRO A 361 -12.84 8.04 -12.10
N ALA A 362 -11.94 8.16 -11.12
CA ALA A 362 -10.92 9.20 -11.06
C ALA A 362 -9.77 8.80 -10.13
N VAL A 363 -8.65 9.53 -10.22
CA VAL A 363 -7.51 9.40 -9.29
C VAL A 363 -7.06 10.76 -8.80
N ASP A 364 -6.55 10.83 -7.58
CA ASP A 364 -6.11 12.10 -6.98
C ASP A 364 -4.59 12.20 -6.93
N VAL A 365 -4.08 13.36 -7.33
CA VAL A 365 -2.66 13.72 -7.19
C VAL A 365 -2.51 15.01 -6.39
N LYS A 366 -1.46 15.07 -5.58
CA LYS A 366 -1.03 16.31 -4.91
C LYS A 366 -0.07 17.07 -5.81
N VAL A 367 -0.39 18.34 -6.04
CA VAL A 367 0.43 19.29 -6.78
C VAL A 367 0.96 20.33 -5.79
N PRO A 368 2.28 20.47 -5.62
CA PRO A 368 2.85 21.47 -4.73
C PRO A 368 2.58 22.87 -5.26
N THR A 369 2.31 23.78 -4.34
CA THR A 369 1.98 25.17 -4.62
C THR A 369 2.73 26.06 -3.64
N GLU A 370 3.15 27.24 -4.09
CA GLU A 370 3.84 28.23 -3.26
C GLU A 370 3.11 29.57 -3.43
N VAL A 371 1.85 29.61 -2.99
CA VAL A 371 0.99 30.79 -3.09
C VAL A 371 0.60 31.21 -1.69
N SER A 372 0.74 32.50 -1.39
CA SER A 372 0.23 33.08 -0.15
C SER A 372 -0.57 34.35 -0.44
N PHE A 373 -1.50 34.65 0.45
CA PHE A 373 -2.33 35.86 0.38
C PHE A 373 -2.72 36.30 1.79
N GLU A 374 -3.17 37.54 1.93
CA GLU A 374 -3.65 38.10 3.18
C GLU A 374 -5.18 38.15 3.23
N VAL A 375 -5.74 37.85 4.39
CA VAL A 375 -7.15 38.02 4.71
C VAL A 375 -7.25 38.87 5.96
N ASP A 376 -7.90 40.02 5.87
CA ASP A 376 -8.19 40.84 7.06
C ASP A 376 -9.50 40.37 7.70
N ILE A 377 -9.42 39.84 8.91
CA ILE A 377 -10.59 39.41 9.70
C ILE A 377 -11.09 40.50 10.66
N GLY A 378 -10.50 41.69 10.63
CA GLY A 378 -10.88 42.83 11.46
C GLY A 378 -10.34 42.76 12.89
N GLU A 379 -10.48 43.87 13.62
CA GLU A 379 -9.91 44.03 14.96
C GLU A 379 -10.67 43.28 16.07
N ASN A 380 -11.93 42.91 15.84
CA ASN A 380 -12.79 42.25 16.82
C ASN A 380 -13.68 41.15 16.21
N PRO A 381 -13.08 40.08 15.64
CA PRO A 381 -13.80 39.01 14.97
C PRO A 381 -14.75 38.28 15.93
N GLN A 382 -15.99 38.03 15.49
CA GLN A 382 -17.02 37.30 16.22
C GLN A 382 -17.42 36.02 15.48
N VAL A 383 -17.80 34.98 16.24
CA VAL A 383 -18.41 33.78 15.64
C VAL A 383 -19.73 34.16 14.97
N GLY A 384 -19.90 33.74 13.72
CA GLY A 384 -21.02 34.10 12.86
C GLY A 384 -20.71 35.26 11.91
N ASP A 385 -19.55 35.91 12.02
CA ASP A 385 -19.15 36.95 11.08
C ASP A 385 -18.96 36.35 9.69
N VAL A 386 -19.54 37.03 8.69
CA VAL A 386 -19.41 36.70 7.27
C VAL A 386 -19.01 37.96 6.53
N PHE A 387 -17.98 37.85 5.70
CA PHE A 387 -17.46 38.99 4.93
C PHE A 387 -17.13 38.59 3.49
N PRO A 388 -17.35 39.51 2.52
CA PRO A 388 -17.01 39.26 1.13
C PRO A 388 -15.50 39.31 0.92
N LEU A 389 -15.02 38.50 -0.02
CA LEU A 389 -13.64 38.49 -0.50
C LEU A 389 -13.63 38.69 -2.02
N ASP A 390 -12.51 39.16 -2.55
CA ASP A 390 -12.23 39.16 -3.98
C ASP A 390 -10.73 38.92 -4.18
N ILE A 391 -10.31 37.68 -3.89
CA ILE A 391 -8.91 37.28 -3.91
C ILE A 391 -8.69 36.31 -5.07
N PRO A 392 -8.25 36.78 -6.25
CA PRO A 392 -7.91 35.93 -7.38
C PRO A 392 -6.50 35.34 -7.20
N LEU A 393 -6.39 34.02 -7.38
CA LEU A 393 -5.18 33.24 -7.24
C LEU A 393 -5.04 32.27 -8.41
N LYS A 394 -3.80 31.90 -8.73
CA LYS A 394 -3.51 30.80 -9.66
C LYS A 394 -2.89 29.65 -8.88
N VAL A 395 -3.57 28.50 -8.85
CA VAL A 395 -3.18 27.33 -8.05
C VAL A 395 -3.20 26.09 -8.93
N ALA A 396 -2.06 25.40 -9.09
CA ALA A 396 -1.94 24.20 -9.93
C ALA A 396 -2.54 24.35 -11.35
N ASP A 397 -2.33 25.52 -11.96
CA ASP A 397 -2.90 25.98 -13.25
C ASP A 397 -4.39 26.35 -13.26
N PHE A 398 -5.10 26.16 -12.16
CA PHE A 398 -6.46 26.64 -11.97
C PHE A 398 -6.49 28.11 -11.58
N ASN A 399 -7.45 28.86 -12.13
CA ASN A 399 -7.80 30.19 -11.63
C ASN A 399 -8.82 30.00 -10.52
N VAL A 400 -8.45 30.37 -9.31
CA VAL A 400 -9.27 30.26 -8.11
C VAL A 400 -9.56 31.65 -7.61
N ARG A 401 -10.81 31.93 -7.20
CA ARG A 401 -11.16 33.19 -6.55
C ARG A 401 -11.83 32.90 -5.23
N PHE A 402 -11.29 33.39 -4.12
CA PHE A 402 -12.00 33.38 -2.84
C PHE A 402 -12.99 34.53 -2.81
N GLU A 403 -14.25 34.23 -2.50
CA GLU A 403 -15.37 35.20 -2.54
C GLU A 403 -16.01 35.43 -1.17
N ARG A 404 -15.76 34.53 -0.21
CA ARG A 404 -16.41 34.59 1.10
C ARG A 404 -15.48 34.08 2.19
N GLY A 405 -15.38 34.86 3.26
CA GLY A 405 -14.84 34.45 4.56
C GLY A 405 -15.94 34.33 5.59
N GLU A 406 -15.84 33.35 6.47
CA GLU A 406 -16.80 33.11 7.55
C GLU A 406 -16.07 32.63 8.81
N ILE A 407 -16.46 33.17 9.96
CA ILE A 407 -15.95 32.75 11.26
C ILE A 407 -16.98 31.83 11.90
N GLN A 408 -16.62 30.56 12.08
CA GLN A 408 -17.54 29.55 12.60
C GLN A 408 -16.97 28.83 13.81
N ARG A 409 -17.83 28.14 14.54
CA ARG A 409 -17.43 27.23 15.62
C ARG A 409 -17.71 25.80 15.17
N ASP A 410 -16.73 24.92 15.30
CA ASP A 410 -16.93 23.50 15.00
C ASP A 410 -17.57 22.74 16.17
N GLN A 411 -17.71 21.42 16.00
CA GLN A 411 -18.35 20.55 16.99
C GLN A 411 -17.55 20.44 18.29
N GLU A 412 -16.22 20.56 18.20
CA GLU A 412 -15.31 20.56 19.36
C GLU A 412 -15.22 21.94 20.04
N GLY A 413 -15.91 22.94 19.50
CA GLY A 413 -15.92 24.30 20.05
C GLY A 413 -14.74 25.17 19.63
N ARG A 414 -13.91 24.74 18.67
CA ARG A 414 -12.82 25.57 18.11
C ARG A 414 -13.39 26.66 17.20
N ILE A 415 -12.73 27.81 17.15
CA ILE A 415 -13.12 28.92 16.29
C ILE A 415 -12.28 28.86 15.02
N LEU A 416 -12.96 28.76 13.87
CA LEU A 416 -12.35 28.54 12.58
C LEU A 416 -12.63 29.72 11.64
N LEU A 417 -11.63 30.09 10.83
CA LEU A 417 -11.84 30.88 9.62
C LEU A 417 -12.06 29.92 8.45
N ARG A 418 -13.26 29.95 7.88
CA ARG A 418 -13.61 29.24 6.65
C ARG A 418 -13.55 30.19 5.47
N LEU A 419 -12.73 29.88 4.48
CA LEU A 419 -12.65 30.60 3.21
C LEU A 419 -13.30 29.76 2.13
N THR A 420 -14.19 30.35 1.33
CA THR A 420 -14.92 29.66 0.26
C THR A 420 -14.66 30.32 -1.10
N THR A 421 -14.46 29.50 -2.11
CA THR A 421 -14.20 29.96 -3.49
C THR A 421 -15.49 30.24 -4.27
N ALA A 422 -15.34 30.99 -5.35
CA ALA A 422 -16.21 30.87 -6.51
C ALA A 422 -16.20 29.41 -7.03
N PRO A 423 -17.21 28.98 -7.82
CA PRO A 423 -17.14 27.71 -8.54
C PRO A 423 -15.83 27.60 -9.34
N VAL A 424 -15.13 26.47 -9.22
CA VAL A 424 -13.90 26.18 -9.97
C VAL A 424 -14.19 25.11 -11.00
N GLU A 425 -14.38 25.55 -12.24
CA GLU A 425 -14.70 24.68 -13.37
C GLU A 425 -13.56 23.68 -13.68
N PRO A 426 -13.90 22.46 -14.14
CA PRO A 426 -12.92 21.51 -14.63
C PRO A 426 -12.09 22.08 -15.78
N GLN A 427 -10.81 21.71 -15.83
CA GLN A 427 -9.90 22.05 -16.92
C GLN A 427 -9.50 20.79 -17.68
N GLY A 428 -10.21 20.50 -18.78
CA GLY A 428 -9.98 19.28 -19.57
C GLY A 428 -10.29 18.03 -18.75
N ASP A 429 -9.28 17.20 -18.52
CA ASP A 429 -9.36 15.95 -17.75
C ASP A 429 -9.00 16.14 -16.27
N LYS A 430 -9.09 17.36 -15.73
CA LYS A 430 -8.68 17.68 -14.36
C LYS A 430 -9.74 18.51 -13.64
N GLN A 431 -9.93 18.21 -12.36
CA GLN A 431 -10.73 19.01 -11.42
C GLN A 431 -9.88 19.38 -10.21
N LEU A 432 -9.94 20.65 -9.78
CA LEU A 432 -9.40 21.03 -8.49
C LEU A 432 -10.39 20.60 -7.40
N SER A 433 -9.98 19.69 -6.53
CA SER A 433 -10.86 19.04 -5.54
C SER A 433 -10.49 19.35 -4.09
N GLN A 434 -9.28 19.83 -3.83
CA GLN A 434 -8.89 20.25 -2.49
C GLN A 434 -7.78 21.30 -2.54
N LEU A 435 -7.75 22.15 -1.52
CA LEU A 435 -6.64 23.07 -1.24
C LEU A 435 -6.13 22.79 0.16
N GLU A 436 -4.85 22.43 0.28
CA GLU A 436 -4.19 22.28 1.58
C GLU A 436 -3.57 23.62 1.98
N ALA A 437 -4.26 24.31 2.87
CA ALA A 437 -3.86 25.61 3.36
C ALA A 437 -3.25 25.55 4.77
N SER A 438 -2.45 26.54 5.14
CA SER A 438 -1.98 26.76 6.51
C SER A 438 -1.89 28.25 6.81
N ALA A 439 -2.04 28.61 8.08
CA ALA A 439 -1.78 29.97 8.58
C ALA A 439 -0.77 29.94 9.74
N PRO A 440 0.03 31.01 9.96
CA PRO A 440 0.87 31.12 11.15
C PRO A 440 0.06 30.95 12.43
N GLY A 441 0.59 30.24 13.43
CA GLY A 441 -0.11 29.99 14.71
C GLY A 441 -1.21 28.91 14.64
N SER A 442 -1.73 28.61 13.45
CA SER A 442 -2.62 27.44 13.27
C SER A 442 -1.78 26.17 13.29
N CYS A 443 -1.99 25.32 14.29
CA CYS A 443 -1.23 24.07 14.40
C CYS A 443 -1.65 23.04 13.32
N CYS A 444 -2.85 23.17 12.74
CA CYS A 444 -3.36 22.27 11.72
C CYS A 444 -4.39 22.95 10.80
N LEU A 445 -4.40 22.54 9.52
CA LEU A 445 -5.58 22.60 8.67
C LEU A 445 -6.67 21.76 9.32
N VAL A 446 -7.84 22.33 9.59
CA VAL A 446 -8.90 21.64 10.32
C VAL A 446 -9.83 20.90 9.37
N GLU A 447 -10.14 21.53 8.22
CA GLU A 447 -11.06 20.94 7.25
C GLU A 447 -10.82 21.51 5.86
N THR A 448 -11.03 20.66 4.85
CA THR A 448 -11.14 21.07 3.46
C THR A 448 -12.37 20.41 2.87
N GLY A 449 -13.19 21.19 2.16
CA GLY A 449 -14.40 20.69 1.53
C GLY A 449 -14.41 21.00 0.04
N PHE A 450 -14.95 20.07 -0.73
CA PHE A 450 -15.38 20.31 -2.11
C PHE A 450 -16.86 19.99 -2.21
N GLU A 451 -17.65 20.99 -2.57
CA GLU A 451 -19.08 20.83 -2.77
C GLU A 451 -19.34 20.52 -4.25
N VAL A 452 -19.71 19.27 -4.54
CA VAL A 452 -19.87 18.77 -5.92
C VAL A 452 -20.92 19.56 -6.70
N GLU A 453 -22.06 19.88 -6.07
CA GLU A 453 -23.17 20.58 -6.73
C GLU A 453 -22.81 22.01 -7.15
N THR A 454 -22.03 22.71 -6.33
CA THR A 454 -21.67 24.12 -6.56
C THR A 454 -20.27 24.29 -7.13
N GLN A 455 -19.49 23.20 -7.20
CA GLN A 455 -18.07 23.17 -7.55
C GLN A 455 -17.22 24.14 -6.72
N ARG A 456 -17.63 24.39 -5.47
CA ARG A 456 -16.92 25.30 -4.57
C ARG A 456 -15.96 24.53 -3.69
N LEU A 457 -14.81 25.16 -3.45
CA LEU A 457 -13.83 24.69 -2.48
C LEU A 457 -13.96 25.53 -1.21
N SER A 458 -13.81 24.89 -0.06
CA SER A 458 -13.63 25.58 1.19
C SER A 458 -12.40 25.07 1.95
N VAL A 459 -11.68 26.00 2.57
CA VAL A 459 -10.56 25.70 3.48
C VAL A 459 -10.85 26.30 4.84
N SER A 460 -10.60 25.55 5.90
CA SER A 460 -10.83 25.97 7.29
C SER A 460 -9.58 25.78 8.13
N PHE A 461 -9.20 26.81 8.87
CA PHE A 461 -8.10 26.75 9.83
C PHE A 461 -8.48 27.45 11.13
N GLU A 462 -7.86 27.02 12.23
CA GLU A 462 -8.12 27.57 13.55
C GLU A 462 -7.61 29.01 13.64
N LEU A 463 -8.47 29.93 14.10
CA LEU A 463 -8.11 31.30 14.40
C LEU A 463 -7.56 31.37 15.83
N ARG A 464 -6.31 30.96 16.02
CA ARG A 464 -5.68 31.02 17.33
C ARG A 464 -4.22 31.41 17.23
N ASN A 465 -3.81 32.31 18.12
CA ASN A 465 -2.41 32.68 18.32
C ASN A 465 -1.71 31.65 19.21
N ASP A 466 -0.36 31.70 19.23
CA ASP A 466 0.47 30.81 20.05
C ASP A 466 0.16 30.90 21.55
N ASP A 467 -0.35 32.04 22.02
CA ASP A 467 -0.75 32.28 23.41
C ASP A 467 -2.18 31.82 23.74
N GLY A 468 -2.89 31.24 22.76
CA GLY A 468 -4.27 30.76 22.91
C GLY A 468 -5.35 31.82 22.70
N SER A 469 -4.99 33.08 22.44
CA SER A 469 -5.95 34.14 22.11
C SER A 469 -6.48 34.01 20.67
N LEU A 470 -7.66 34.59 20.42
CA LEU A 470 -8.25 34.65 19.08
C LEU A 470 -7.40 35.59 18.20
N SER A 471 -7.03 35.13 17.00
CA SER A 471 -6.31 35.96 16.03
C SER A 471 -7.19 37.12 15.55
N THR A 472 -6.60 38.29 15.31
CA THR A 472 -7.30 39.50 14.82
C THR A 472 -6.47 40.19 13.73
N GLY A 473 -7.12 41.02 12.91
CA GLY A 473 -6.50 41.79 11.84
C GLY A 473 -5.99 40.93 10.67
N PRO A 474 -5.01 41.41 9.89
CA PRO A 474 -4.49 40.69 8.73
C PRO A 474 -3.88 39.33 9.08
N GLN A 475 -4.35 38.28 8.41
CA GLN A 475 -3.86 36.92 8.51
C GLN A 475 -3.22 36.50 7.18
N THR A 476 -1.98 36.02 7.22
CA THR A 476 -1.35 35.41 6.05
C THR A 476 -1.77 33.95 5.91
N VAL A 477 -2.31 33.59 4.76
CA VAL A 477 -2.70 32.22 4.40
C VAL A 477 -1.74 31.70 3.35
N PHE A 478 -1.23 30.49 3.53
CA PHE A 478 -0.37 29.77 2.59
C PHE A 478 -1.13 28.59 1.99
N ILE A 479 -1.11 28.45 0.68
CA ILE A 479 -1.60 27.25 -0.02
C ILE A 479 -0.38 26.40 -0.36
N ASN A 480 -0.20 25.30 0.37
CA ASN A 480 1.00 24.45 0.29
C ASN A 480 0.86 23.38 -0.80
N HIS A 481 -0.34 22.83 -0.95
CA HIS A 481 -0.65 21.87 -2.00
C HIS A 481 -2.07 22.08 -2.53
N ALA A 482 -2.28 21.66 -3.76
CA ALA A 482 -3.59 21.41 -4.33
C ALA A 482 -3.76 19.91 -4.57
N VAL A 483 -4.92 19.37 -4.24
CA VAL A 483 -5.32 18.05 -4.74
C VAL A 483 -6.06 18.27 -6.04
N VAL A 484 -5.55 17.63 -7.09
CA VAL A 484 -6.13 17.64 -8.42
C VAL A 484 -6.64 16.24 -8.71
N THR A 485 -7.94 16.13 -8.93
CA THR A 485 -8.60 14.90 -9.37
C THR A 485 -8.45 14.80 -10.88
N LEU A 486 -7.79 13.74 -11.34
CA LEU A 486 -7.66 13.39 -12.75
C LEU A 486 -8.88 12.56 -13.14
N LEU A 487 -9.69 13.09 -14.06
CA LEU A 487 -10.99 12.55 -14.43
C LEU A 487 -10.82 11.35 -15.37
N GLY A 488 -11.45 10.22 -15.02
CA GLY A 488 -11.43 8.97 -15.77
C GLY A 488 -12.49 8.89 -16.88
N PRO A 489 -13.03 7.69 -17.18
CA PRO A 489 -12.70 6.41 -16.52
C PRO A 489 -11.27 5.95 -16.87
N PHE A 490 -10.55 5.40 -15.89
CA PHE A 490 -9.34 4.63 -16.14
C PHE A 490 -9.75 3.16 -16.26
N GLU A 491 -9.66 2.62 -17.48
CA GLU A 491 -10.04 1.25 -17.78
C GLU A 491 -8.78 0.40 -17.94
N LEU A 492 -8.62 -0.60 -17.08
CA LEU A 492 -7.52 -1.56 -17.15
C LEU A 492 -8.09 -2.94 -17.40
N ILE A 493 -7.64 -3.58 -18.48
CA ILE A 493 -8.18 -4.83 -18.97
C ILE A 493 -7.11 -5.91 -18.81
N TRP A 494 -7.47 -7.08 -18.30
CA TRP A 494 -6.58 -8.23 -18.26
C TRP A 494 -7.33 -9.55 -18.54
N PRO A 495 -6.65 -10.52 -19.18
CA PRO A 495 -7.23 -11.83 -19.42
C PRO A 495 -7.29 -12.65 -18.13
N ILE A 496 -8.34 -13.44 -17.97
CA ILE A 496 -8.45 -14.46 -16.94
C ILE A 496 -7.89 -15.76 -17.51
N PRO A 497 -6.84 -16.37 -16.89
CA PRO A 497 -6.35 -17.66 -17.34
C PRO A 497 -7.48 -18.68 -17.23
N SER A 498 -7.98 -19.15 -18.38
CA SER A 498 -8.96 -20.22 -18.42
C SER A 498 -8.40 -21.42 -17.64
N ALA A 499 -9.10 -21.86 -16.59
CA ALA A 499 -8.80 -23.10 -15.90
C ALA A 499 -8.89 -24.25 -16.92
N ARG A 500 -7.75 -24.71 -17.42
CA ARG A 500 -7.66 -25.88 -18.31
C ARG A 500 -7.42 -27.14 -17.52
#